data_AF-A0A1X2FJ32-F1
#
_entry.id   AF-A0A1X2FJ32-F1
#
_cell.length_a   1.000
_cell.length_b   1.000
_cell.length_c   1.000
_cell.angle_alpha   90.00
_cell.angle_beta   90.00
_cell.angle_gamma   90.00
#
_symmetry.space_group_name_H-M   'P 1'
#
loop_
_entity.id
_entity.type
_entity.pdbx_description
1 polymer ?
#
loop_
_entity_poly.entity_id
_entity_poly.type
_entity_poly.pdbx_seq_one_letter_code
_entity_poly.pdbx_strand_id
1 'polypeptide(L)'
;MLVAASLIMLVPLMALGHVPPIAFLAIATTAICVVLTVLVKFRGASMWQWRRIRRNGNTPVVFCQYGSHNGIGWAWDGAAMNVWVEVSPAQPFALTTVSSSGAISGKHIDLERLAKKMRQRDIVCESIRVVTHGYRTALPIGHSASAAVSDAIGPVPVHTGGRTFAVVTVATMSSLSAIRARAKDGGIPAAAWEAASRVRVELEAQGFTARIMSEKALRALGSEQAAQVASALEHIHSNRLGDASSVKVFSVVAQGSSWSARSQHLARQIPAHRIYENLAIVRENAGTLRAGYTASYVSQSDRIVRSLKGAGLRAASRQQVGVLAQTMPPAAGPAPAIPLHPIADSDMPVAHPGGAGMYLGSSPDLGRCFLRVDPASGRVLWLVGSRTMAQHMVLRMAIGTAPITVEILKRADGSQQWEEFVRRVNSPLLTIGAAANAGIVVCPAAEAERLAATGATVIAFADHFTVQPEFSIVENNGSLVATTGHNQVTVPWSMTAEERRYLPGMEARARKAVEEPRTEVRRPRPVEAPRQDKPAPVDSPTMFISRDEPTTFIRRADPQDQSTSRS
;
A
#
# COMPACT_ATOMS: atom_id res chain seq x y z
N MET A 1 -38.28 -4.27 16.10
CA MET A 1 -39.39 -4.98 16.75
C MET A 1 -40.48 -4.03 17.23
N LEU A 2 -40.18 -2.98 18.01
CA LEU A 2 -41.20 -2.01 18.47
C LEU A 2 -42.02 -1.38 17.33
N VAL A 3 -41.39 -0.91 16.25
CA VAL A 3 -42.11 -0.29 15.10
C VAL A 3 -43.02 -1.28 14.35
N ALA A 4 -42.61 -2.54 14.23
CA ALA A 4 -43.43 -3.59 13.60
C ALA A 4 -44.61 -3.98 14.50
N ALA A 5 -44.41 -4.05 15.82
CA ALA A 5 -45.48 -4.27 16.78
C ALA A 5 -46.49 -3.11 16.81
N SER A 6 -46.04 -1.86 16.66
CA SER A 6 -46.93 -0.69 16.54
C SER A 6 -47.79 -0.71 15.28
N LEU A 7 -47.24 -1.16 14.14
CA LEU A 7 -47.96 -1.30 12.88
C LEU A 7 -48.98 -2.46 12.92
N ILE A 8 -48.63 -3.57 13.57
CA ILE A 8 -49.53 -4.73 13.75
C ILE A 8 -50.67 -4.41 14.73
N MET A 9 -50.43 -3.59 15.75
CA MET A 9 -51.47 -3.10 16.68
C MET A 9 -52.41 -2.06 16.07
N LEU A 10 -51.98 -1.33 15.02
CA LEU A 10 -52.79 -0.29 14.37
C LEU A 10 -53.89 -0.88 13.48
N VAL A 11 -53.67 -2.05 12.90
CA VAL A 11 -54.62 -2.75 12.01
C VAL A 11 -55.91 -3.18 12.74
N PRO A 12 -55.90 -3.79 13.95
CA PRO A 12 -57.14 -4.08 14.68
C PRO A 12 -57.82 -2.82 15.24
N LEU A 13 -57.08 -1.75 15.55
CA LEU A 13 -57.64 -0.45 15.95
C LEU A 13 -58.42 0.25 14.82
N MET A 14 -58.13 -0.07 13.54
CA MET A 14 -58.95 0.36 12.40
C MET A 14 -60.28 -0.37 12.29
N ALA A 15 -60.31 -1.67 12.59
CA ALA A 15 -61.54 -2.46 12.54
C ALA A 15 -62.59 -1.94 13.54
N LEU A 16 -62.14 -1.19 14.55
CA LEU A 16 -62.95 -0.58 15.60
C LEU A 16 -63.36 0.89 15.31
N GLY A 17 -62.99 1.47 14.16
CA GLY A 17 -63.52 2.76 13.69
C GLY A 17 -63.09 4.00 14.49
N HIS A 18 -62.02 3.94 15.28
CA HIS A 18 -61.62 5.01 16.22
C HIS A 18 -60.52 5.95 15.73
N VAL A 19 -60.03 5.84 14.49
CA VAL A 19 -58.96 6.70 13.96
C VAL A 19 -59.40 7.37 12.66
N PRO A 20 -59.41 8.73 12.58
CA PRO A 20 -59.72 9.45 11.35
C PRO A 20 -58.77 9.04 10.20
N PRO A 21 -59.25 8.92 8.94
CA PRO A 21 -58.43 8.49 7.80
C PRO A 21 -57.14 9.30 7.61
N ILE A 22 -57.19 10.60 7.91
CA ILE A 22 -56.06 11.53 7.83
C ILE A 22 -54.99 11.19 8.88
N ALA A 23 -55.39 10.84 10.10
CA ALA A 23 -54.48 10.44 11.17
C ALA A 23 -53.79 9.10 10.83
N PHE A 24 -54.50 8.17 10.20
CA PHE A 24 -53.89 6.95 9.70
C PHE A 24 -52.85 7.21 8.61
N LEU A 25 -53.17 8.02 7.60
CA LEU A 25 -52.23 8.35 6.53
C LEU A 25 -50.95 8.97 7.11
N ALA A 26 -51.08 9.86 8.09
CA ALA A 26 -49.96 10.48 8.78
C ALA A 26 -49.13 9.46 9.58
N ILE A 27 -49.76 8.55 10.34
CA ILE A 27 -49.06 7.52 11.10
C ILE A 27 -48.37 6.53 10.17
N ALA A 28 -49.04 6.04 9.12
CA ALA A 28 -48.47 5.12 8.14
C ALA A 28 -47.30 5.75 7.39
N THR A 29 -47.44 7.00 6.94
CA THR A 29 -46.34 7.74 6.30
C THR A 29 -45.17 7.95 7.26
N THR A 30 -45.44 8.30 8.51
CA THR A 30 -44.39 8.46 9.54
C THR A 30 -43.68 7.14 9.83
N ALA A 31 -44.43 6.04 9.97
CA ALA A 31 -43.88 4.71 10.18
C ALA A 31 -43.03 4.26 8.98
N ILE A 32 -43.49 4.48 7.75
CA ILE A 32 -42.74 4.22 6.51
C ILE A 32 -41.47 5.08 6.49
N CYS A 33 -41.54 6.37 6.81
CA CYS A 33 -40.37 7.25 6.89
C CYS A 33 -39.37 6.80 7.97
N VAL A 34 -39.84 6.36 9.13
CA VAL A 34 -38.97 5.80 10.20
C VAL A 34 -38.34 4.48 9.74
N VAL A 35 -39.10 3.61 9.11
CA VAL A 35 -38.58 2.35 8.55
C VAL A 35 -37.55 2.62 7.46
N LEU A 36 -37.82 3.55 6.52
CA LEU A 36 -36.89 3.94 5.46
C LEU A 36 -35.61 4.56 6.04
N THR A 37 -35.70 5.42 7.06
CA THR A 37 -34.51 6.02 7.69
C THR A 37 -33.62 5.00 8.43
N VAL A 38 -34.20 3.90 8.89
CA VAL A 38 -33.46 2.79 9.54
C VAL A 38 -32.92 1.78 8.51
N LEU A 39 -33.70 1.40 7.50
CA LEU A 39 -33.37 0.34 6.55
C LEU A 39 -32.55 0.82 5.34
N VAL A 40 -32.80 2.03 4.84
CA VAL A 40 -32.09 2.54 3.65
C VAL A 40 -30.69 2.97 4.06
N LYS A 41 -29.69 2.24 3.54
CA LYS A 41 -28.28 2.56 3.70
C LYS A 41 -27.85 3.51 2.59
N PHE A 42 -27.43 4.73 2.95
CA PHE A 42 -26.77 5.66 2.04
C PHE A 42 -25.26 5.62 2.30
N ARG A 43 -24.47 5.26 1.27
CA ARG A 43 -23.00 5.16 1.34
C ARG A 43 -22.51 4.22 2.47
N GLY A 44 -23.20 3.11 2.67
CA GLY A 44 -22.85 2.09 3.68
C GLY A 44 -23.38 2.37 5.09
N ALA A 45 -24.07 3.50 5.33
CA ALA A 45 -24.60 3.86 6.64
C ALA A 45 -26.10 4.20 6.57
N SER A 46 -26.86 3.83 7.61
CA SER A 46 -28.24 4.30 7.83
C SER A 46 -28.27 5.79 8.20
N MET A 47 -29.43 6.44 8.13
CA MET A 47 -29.57 7.85 8.52
C MET A 47 -29.22 8.09 10.00
N TRP A 48 -29.53 7.13 10.87
CA TRP A 48 -29.17 7.20 12.29
C TRP A 48 -27.65 7.11 12.49
N GLN A 49 -26.98 6.21 11.78
CA GLN A 49 -25.52 6.13 11.77
C GLN A 49 -24.90 7.43 11.24
N TRP A 50 -25.47 8.03 10.19
CA TRP A 50 -25.02 9.34 9.70
C TRP A 50 -25.17 10.44 10.73
N ARG A 51 -26.26 10.45 11.51
CA ARG A 51 -26.43 11.40 12.62
C ARG A 51 -25.33 11.24 13.67
N ARG A 52 -24.96 9.99 14.00
CA ARG A 52 -23.84 9.68 14.92
C ARG A 52 -22.50 10.11 14.34
N ILE A 53 -22.22 9.79 13.08
CA ILE A 53 -20.99 10.20 12.36
C ILE A 53 -20.88 11.73 12.33
N ARG A 54 -21.99 12.44 12.11
CA ARG A 54 -21.98 13.91 12.10
C ARG A 54 -21.66 14.52 13.46
N ARG A 55 -22.09 13.88 14.56
CA ARG A 55 -21.80 14.32 15.93
C ARG A 55 -20.38 13.98 16.37
N ASN A 56 -19.89 12.81 15.99
CA ASN A 56 -18.62 12.26 16.49
C ASN A 56 -17.46 12.41 15.50
N GLY A 57 -17.68 12.95 14.30
CA GLY A 57 -16.71 12.88 13.22
C GLY A 57 -15.42 13.67 13.39
N ASN A 58 -15.38 14.55 14.39
CA ASN A 58 -14.21 15.36 14.76
C ASN A 58 -13.65 14.96 16.14
N THR A 59 -14.03 13.81 16.70
CA THR A 59 -13.43 13.36 17.95
C THR A 59 -11.96 13.02 17.74
N PRO A 60 -11.06 13.44 18.65
CA PRO A 60 -9.65 13.11 18.57
C PRO A 60 -9.42 11.60 18.70
N VAL A 61 -8.24 11.15 18.27
CA VAL A 61 -7.80 9.77 18.49
C VAL A 61 -7.67 9.52 19.99
N VAL A 62 -8.25 8.43 20.47
CA VAL A 62 -7.98 7.92 21.81
C VAL A 62 -6.87 6.89 21.69
N PHE A 63 -5.91 6.89 22.63
CA PHE A 63 -4.81 5.93 22.58
C PHE A 63 -5.13 4.64 23.34
N CYS A 64 -4.85 3.50 22.72
CA CYS A 64 -4.97 2.19 23.32
C CYS A 64 -3.99 2.02 24.48
N GLN A 65 -4.41 1.26 25.49
CA GLN A 65 -3.50 0.72 26.49
C GLN A 65 -2.78 -0.49 25.90
N TYR A 66 -1.47 -0.58 26.14
CA TYR A 66 -0.68 -1.72 25.73
C TYR A 66 -0.39 -2.62 26.92
N GLY A 67 -0.28 -3.91 26.65
CA GLY A 67 0.28 -4.85 27.60
C GLY A 67 0.77 -6.09 26.90
N SER A 68 1.19 -7.06 27.71
CA SER A 68 1.66 -8.34 27.23
C SER A 68 1.04 -9.50 28.00
N HIS A 69 0.98 -10.64 27.34
CA HIS A 69 0.62 -11.93 27.93
C HIS A 69 1.45 -13.00 27.23
N ASN A 70 2.23 -13.79 27.97
CA ASN A 70 3.16 -14.80 27.43
C ASN A 70 4.13 -14.23 26.37
N GLY A 71 4.69 -13.05 26.60
CA GLY A 71 5.63 -12.38 25.67
C GLY A 71 4.98 -11.77 24.42
N ILE A 72 3.67 -11.93 24.25
CA ILE A 72 2.89 -11.40 23.12
C ILE A 72 2.23 -10.09 23.51
N GLY A 73 2.35 -9.09 22.63
CA GLY A 73 1.77 -7.77 22.81
C GLY A 73 0.31 -7.70 22.38
N TRP A 74 -0.46 -6.93 23.13
CA TRP A 74 -1.85 -6.60 22.80
C TRP A 74 -2.13 -5.11 23.01
N ALA A 75 -3.14 -4.60 22.33
CA ALA A 75 -3.64 -3.23 22.47
C ALA A 75 -5.13 -3.24 22.82
N TRP A 76 -5.47 -2.58 23.93
CA TRP A 76 -6.82 -2.47 24.49
C TRP A 76 -7.39 -1.09 24.26
N ASP A 77 -8.53 -1.01 23.56
CA ASP A 77 -9.18 0.26 23.20
C ASP A 77 -10.28 0.70 24.19
N GLY A 78 -10.47 -0.05 25.28
CA GLY A 78 -11.54 0.17 26.26
C GLY A 78 -12.75 -0.76 26.08
N ALA A 79 -12.93 -1.37 24.91
CA ALA A 79 -14.05 -2.26 24.60
C ALA A 79 -13.64 -3.61 23.98
N ALA A 80 -12.53 -3.60 23.24
CA ALA A 80 -11.98 -4.75 22.54
C ALA A 80 -10.45 -4.79 22.64
N MET A 81 -9.93 -6.01 22.52
CA MET A 81 -8.50 -6.27 22.47
C MET A 81 -8.06 -6.62 21.07
N ASN A 82 -6.99 -5.95 20.63
CA ASN A 82 -6.38 -6.09 19.33
C ASN A 82 -5.02 -6.78 19.47
N VAL A 83 -4.83 -7.88 18.74
CA VAL A 83 -3.54 -8.58 18.64
C VAL A 83 -3.06 -8.52 17.19
N TRP A 84 -1.78 -8.19 17.01
CA TRP A 84 -1.19 -7.97 15.69
C TRP A 84 -0.28 -9.13 15.32
N VAL A 85 -0.55 -9.74 14.16
CA VAL A 85 0.26 -10.80 13.57
C VAL A 85 0.92 -10.25 12.31
N GLU A 86 2.23 -10.04 12.35
CA GLU A 86 3.00 -9.64 11.18
C GLU A 86 3.07 -10.80 10.18
N VAL A 87 2.83 -10.51 8.90
CA VAL A 87 2.79 -11.49 7.82
C VAL A 87 3.83 -11.12 6.76
N SER A 88 4.73 -12.04 6.46
CA SER A 88 5.72 -11.92 5.39
C SER A 88 5.68 -13.14 4.47
N PRO A 89 6.23 -13.03 3.24
CA PRO A 89 6.49 -14.20 2.40
C PRO A 89 7.33 -15.25 3.16
N ALA A 90 7.18 -16.52 2.79
CA ALA A 90 7.92 -17.61 3.43
C ALA A 90 9.43 -17.59 3.13
N GLN A 91 9.81 -17.14 1.93
CA GLN A 91 11.22 -17.08 1.52
C GLN A 91 11.82 -15.73 1.91
N PRO A 92 13.06 -15.70 2.43
CA PRO A 92 13.76 -14.46 2.80
C PRO A 92 14.08 -13.59 1.58
N PHE A 93 14.20 -14.21 0.42
CA PHE A 93 14.31 -13.56 -0.88
C PHE A 93 13.12 -13.99 -1.73
N ALA A 94 12.23 -13.06 -2.07
CA ALA A 94 11.00 -13.37 -2.79
C ALA A 94 10.89 -12.53 -4.06
N LEU A 95 10.91 -13.20 -5.21
CA LEU A 95 10.65 -12.57 -6.50
C LEU A 95 9.16 -12.29 -6.68
N THR A 96 8.84 -11.07 -7.09
CA THR A 96 7.49 -10.65 -7.48
C THR A 96 7.56 -10.10 -8.89
N THR A 97 6.81 -10.70 -9.82
CA THR A 97 6.59 -10.16 -11.15
C THR A 97 5.19 -9.59 -11.25
N VAL A 98 5.07 -8.47 -11.92
CA VAL A 98 3.82 -7.80 -12.21
C VAL A 98 3.70 -7.73 -13.72
N SER A 99 2.75 -8.44 -14.32
CA SER A 99 2.54 -8.41 -15.76
C SER A 99 2.06 -7.02 -16.23
N SER A 100 2.12 -6.77 -17.53
CA SER A 100 1.52 -5.57 -18.13
C SER A 100 0.00 -5.48 -17.92
N SER A 101 -0.69 -6.61 -17.75
CA SER A 101 -2.11 -6.67 -17.37
C SER A 101 -2.37 -6.42 -15.88
N GLY A 102 -1.32 -6.32 -15.05
CA GLY A 102 -1.40 -6.10 -13.62
C GLY A 102 -1.59 -7.38 -12.78
N ALA A 103 -1.40 -8.56 -13.38
CA ALA A 103 -1.35 -9.81 -12.63
C ALA A 103 -0.05 -9.90 -11.82
N ILE A 104 -0.13 -10.33 -10.57
CA ILE A 104 0.98 -10.37 -9.62
C ILE A 104 1.31 -11.84 -9.34
N SER A 105 2.56 -12.25 -9.51
CA SER A 105 2.97 -13.67 -9.34
C SER A 105 2.95 -14.17 -7.89
N GLY A 106 3.01 -13.26 -6.92
CA GLY A 106 3.06 -13.60 -5.50
C GLY A 106 1.73 -14.12 -4.96
N LYS A 107 1.81 -15.08 -4.02
CA LYS A 107 0.62 -15.55 -3.26
C LYS A 107 -0.03 -14.38 -2.51
N HIS A 108 -1.35 -14.33 -2.51
CA HIS A 108 -2.13 -13.37 -1.72
C HIS A 108 -2.77 -14.06 -0.52
N ILE A 109 -3.12 -13.28 0.49
CA ILE A 109 -3.81 -13.75 1.70
C ILE A 109 -5.27 -14.06 1.36
N ASP A 110 -5.66 -15.31 1.56
CA ASP A 110 -7.03 -15.78 1.33
C ASP A 110 -7.93 -15.36 2.50
N LEU A 111 -8.80 -14.38 2.24
CA LEU A 111 -9.74 -13.87 3.24
C LEU A 111 -10.86 -14.86 3.58
N GLU A 112 -11.23 -15.78 2.69
CA GLU A 112 -12.26 -16.78 2.97
C GLU A 112 -11.75 -17.78 4.01
N ARG A 113 -10.50 -18.23 3.86
CA ARG A 113 -9.82 -19.08 4.85
C ARG A 113 -9.69 -18.39 6.21
N LEU A 114 -9.37 -17.08 6.22
CA LEU A 114 -9.35 -16.30 7.46
C LEU A 114 -10.76 -16.09 8.05
N ALA A 115 -11.79 -15.93 7.21
CA ALA A 115 -13.17 -15.76 7.66
C ALA A 115 -13.67 -16.99 8.43
N LYS A 116 -13.25 -18.19 8.03
CA LYS A 116 -13.52 -19.44 8.77
C LYS A 116 -12.94 -19.42 10.19
N LYS A 117 -11.94 -18.56 10.47
CA LYS A 117 -11.38 -18.34 11.81
C LYS A 117 -12.04 -17.21 12.58
N MET A 118 -13.11 -16.60 12.09
CA MET A 118 -13.86 -15.58 12.85
C MET A 118 -14.61 -16.15 14.06
N ARG A 119 -14.96 -17.44 14.02
CA ARG A 119 -15.57 -18.17 15.13
C ARG A 119 -15.02 -19.58 15.15
N GLN A 120 -14.43 -19.97 16.25
CA GLN A 120 -13.97 -21.34 16.48
C GLN A 120 -14.07 -21.63 17.96
N ARG A 121 -14.67 -22.77 18.30
CA ARG A 121 -15.02 -23.13 19.69
C ARG A 121 -15.90 -22.04 20.32
N ASP A 122 -15.53 -21.57 21.50
CA ASP A 122 -16.24 -20.57 22.29
C ASP A 122 -15.80 -19.12 21.98
N ILE A 123 -14.72 -18.91 21.22
CA ILE A 123 -14.17 -17.56 20.94
C ILE A 123 -14.70 -17.01 19.62
N VAL A 124 -15.37 -15.85 19.70
CA VAL A 124 -15.91 -15.10 18.57
C VAL A 124 -15.12 -13.81 18.37
N CYS A 125 -14.40 -13.70 17.26
CA CYS A 125 -13.78 -12.43 16.87
C CYS A 125 -14.84 -11.44 16.41
N GLU A 126 -14.63 -10.17 16.77
CA GLU A 126 -15.39 -9.05 16.22
C GLU A 126 -14.95 -8.75 14.79
N SER A 127 -13.63 -8.74 14.56
CA SER A 127 -13.05 -8.60 13.21
C SER A 127 -11.68 -9.27 13.09
N ILE A 128 -11.34 -9.64 11.87
CA ILE A 128 -9.98 -9.95 11.43
C ILE A 128 -9.68 -8.97 10.29
N ARG A 129 -8.65 -8.14 10.47
CA ARG A 129 -8.28 -7.10 9.50
C ARG A 129 -6.92 -7.40 8.91
N VAL A 130 -6.79 -7.40 7.59
CA VAL A 130 -5.49 -7.42 6.92
C VAL A 130 -5.09 -5.99 6.63
N VAL A 131 -4.14 -5.48 7.40
CA VAL A 131 -3.64 -4.12 7.35
C VAL A 131 -2.29 -4.11 6.66
N THR A 132 -2.14 -3.33 5.59
CA THR A 132 -0.86 -3.15 4.91
C THR A 132 -0.40 -1.72 5.05
N HIS A 133 0.78 -1.54 5.64
CA HIS A 133 1.50 -0.27 5.67
C HIS A 133 2.45 -0.23 4.49
N GLY A 134 1.96 0.27 3.37
CA GLY A 134 2.70 0.42 2.13
C GLY A 134 3.42 1.76 2.04
N TYR A 135 4.54 1.77 1.34
CA TYR A 135 5.23 2.99 0.96
C TYR A 135 5.97 2.80 -0.35
N ARG A 136 6.23 3.90 -1.07
CA ARG A 136 7.14 3.89 -2.22
C ARG A 136 8.60 3.97 -1.82
N THR A 137 8.87 4.79 -0.82
CA THR A 137 10.19 5.04 -0.26
C THR A 137 10.12 5.21 1.25
N ALA A 138 11.10 4.69 1.98
CA ALA A 138 11.25 4.94 3.40
C ALA A 138 11.87 6.31 3.69
N LEU A 139 12.58 6.88 2.71
CA LEU A 139 13.31 8.14 2.86
C LEU A 139 12.37 9.34 2.93
N PRO A 140 12.81 10.46 3.54
CA PRO A 140 12.01 11.68 3.63
C PRO A 140 11.46 12.16 2.28
N ILE A 141 10.30 12.82 2.31
CA ILE A 141 9.70 13.40 1.11
C ILE A 141 10.67 14.42 0.49
N GLY A 142 10.94 14.26 -0.80
CA GLY A 142 11.85 15.14 -1.55
C GLY A 142 13.31 14.67 -1.61
N HIS A 143 13.66 13.55 -0.97
CA HIS A 143 15.00 12.97 -1.09
C HIS A 143 15.29 12.59 -2.55
N SER A 144 16.37 13.12 -3.13
CA SER A 144 16.66 13.01 -4.57
C SER A 144 16.88 11.56 -5.04
N ALA A 145 17.61 10.75 -4.27
CA ALA A 145 17.81 9.34 -4.60
C ALA A 145 16.50 8.56 -4.64
N SER A 146 15.58 8.89 -3.74
CA SER A 146 14.25 8.30 -3.72
C SER A 146 13.42 8.71 -4.94
N ALA A 147 13.52 9.96 -5.38
CA ALA A 147 12.82 10.41 -6.59
C ALA A 147 13.34 9.66 -7.81
N ALA A 148 14.67 9.57 -7.97
CA ALA A 148 15.31 8.85 -9.08
C ALA A 148 14.84 7.38 -9.18
N VAL A 149 14.86 6.65 -8.05
CA VAL A 149 14.42 5.24 -8.05
C VAL A 149 12.90 5.13 -8.21
N SER A 150 12.11 6.00 -7.56
CA SER A 150 10.65 5.99 -7.71
C SER A 150 10.22 6.27 -9.16
N ASP A 151 10.93 7.14 -9.87
CA ASP A 151 10.67 7.45 -11.27
C ASP A 151 11.06 6.27 -12.17
N ALA A 152 12.17 5.60 -11.89
CA ALA A 152 12.58 4.37 -12.58
C ALA A 152 11.56 3.23 -12.39
N ILE A 153 10.95 3.13 -11.20
CA ILE A 153 9.88 2.18 -10.94
C ILE A 153 8.62 2.59 -11.70
N GLY A 154 8.19 3.85 -11.61
CA GLY A 154 6.93 4.32 -12.17
C GLY A 154 5.67 3.78 -11.44
N PRO A 155 4.46 3.92 -12.03
CA PRO A 155 3.21 3.48 -11.40
C PRO A 155 3.04 1.95 -11.42
N VAL A 156 3.01 1.30 -10.25
CA VAL A 156 2.78 -0.15 -10.10
C VAL A 156 1.54 -0.49 -9.26
N PRO A 157 0.85 -1.60 -9.56
CA PRO A 157 -0.31 -2.09 -8.80
C PRO A 157 0.07 -2.82 -7.49
N VAL A 158 1.31 -2.68 -7.02
CA VAL A 158 1.83 -3.28 -5.79
C VAL A 158 2.55 -2.22 -4.96
N HIS A 159 2.56 -2.38 -3.64
CA HIS A 159 3.42 -1.58 -2.77
C HIS A 159 4.87 -2.04 -2.96
N THR A 160 5.79 -1.10 -3.20
CA THR A 160 7.21 -1.45 -3.38
C THR A 160 7.87 -1.77 -2.05
N GLY A 161 7.58 -0.99 -1.01
CA GLY A 161 7.97 -1.29 0.37
C GLY A 161 6.77 -1.36 1.30
N GLY A 162 6.96 -1.97 2.47
CA GLY A 162 5.92 -2.01 3.48
C GLY A 162 5.89 -3.29 4.32
N ARG A 163 4.97 -3.29 5.28
CA ARG A 163 4.69 -4.41 6.19
C ARG A 163 3.20 -4.71 6.17
N THR A 164 2.84 -5.98 6.32
CA THR A 164 1.44 -6.42 6.37
C THR A 164 1.18 -7.13 7.68
N PHE A 165 0.00 -6.91 8.25
CA PHE A 165 -0.41 -7.43 9.53
C PHE A 165 -1.83 -7.99 9.44
N ALA A 166 -2.06 -9.14 10.07
CA ALA A 166 -3.40 -9.57 10.43
C ALA A 166 -3.70 -9.10 11.86
N VAL A 167 -4.67 -8.19 12.00
CA VAL A 167 -5.12 -7.64 13.28
C VAL A 167 -6.37 -8.39 13.71
N VAL A 168 -6.27 -9.12 14.80
CA VAL A 168 -7.35 -9.92 15.37
C VAL A 168 -7.98 -9.14 16.51
N THR A 169 -9.28 -8.87 16.41
CA THR A 169 -10.04 -8.10 17.41
C THR A 169 -11.02 -9.01 18.15
N VAL A 170 -10.92 -9.04 19.49
CA VAL A 170 -11.84 -9.74 20.38
C VAL A 170 -12.54 -8.72 21.29
N ALA A 171 -13.85 -8.54 21.10
CA ALA A 171 -14.65 -7.66 21.94
C ALA A 171 -15.08 -8.36 23.24
N THR A 172 -15.06 -7.61 24.34
CA THR A 172 -15.40 -8.16 25.66
C THR A 172 -16.84 -8.62 25.75
N MET A 173 -17.77 -7.85 25.19
CA MET A 173 -19.20 -8.15 25.30
C MET A 173 -19.61 -9.39 24.49
N SER A 174 -19.05 -9.57 23.28
CA SER A 174 -19.40 -10.70 22.42
C SER A 174 -18.73 -12.01 22.83
N SER A 175 -17.62 -11.95 23.59
CA SER A 175 -16.84 -13.10 24.04
C SER A 175 -16.84 -13.29 25.56
N LEU A 176 -17.82 -12.71 26.27
CA LEU A 176 -17.84 -12.70 27.74
C LEU A 176 -17.75 -14.11 28.37
N SER A 177 -18.44 -15.09 27.80
CA SER A 177 -18.40 -16.49 28.28
C SER A 177 -17.00 -17.09 28.15
N ALA A 178 -16.36 -16.93 26.98
CA ALA A 178 -15.00 -17.42 26.73
C ALA A 178 -13.95 -16.72 27.62
N ILE A 179 -14.15 -15.43 27.87
CA ILE A 179 -13.30 -14.63 28.78
C ILE A 179 -13.42 -15.15 30.22
N ARG A 180 -14.65 -15.39 30.69
CA ARG A 180 -14.89 -15.93 32.04
C ARG A 180 -14.32 -17.33 32.22
N ALA A 181 -14.45 -18.19 31.21
CA ALA A 181 -13.88 -19.53 31.24
C ALA A 181 -12.35 -19.52 31.42
N ARG A 182 -11.68 -18.46 30.94
CA ARG A 182 -10.23 -18.28 31.03
C ARG A 182 -9.80 -17.31 32.12
N ALA A 183 -10.68 -16.95 33.06
CA ALA A 183 -10.36 -15.94 34.09
C ALA A 183 -9.10 -16.29 34.91
N LYS A 184 -8.85 -17.58 35.15
CA LYS A 184 -7.64 -18.06 35.83
C LYS A 184 -6.37 -17.95 34.99
N ASP A 185 -6.50 -18.00 33.67
CA ASP A 185 -5.40 -17.96 32.70
C ASP A 185 -5.14 -16.55 32.16
N GLY A 186 -5.82 -15.54 32.72
CA GLY A 186 -5.67 -14.12 32.36
C GLY A 186 -6.92 -13.48 31.77
N GLY A 187 -7.94 -14.27 31.39
CA GLY A 187 -9.22 -13.78 30.89
C GLY A 187 -9.16 -13.38 29.42
N ILE A 188 -9.37 -12.08 29.14
CA ILE A 188 -9.40 -11.59 27.76
C ILE A 188 -8.07 -11.71 27.00
N PRO A 189 -6.87 -11.54 27.61
CA PRO A 189 -5.60 -11.74 26.91
C PRO A 189 -5.39 -13.18 26.46
N ALA A 190 -5.81 -14.15 27.27
CA ALA A 190 -5.76 -15.56 26.89
C ALA A 190 -6.69 -15.86 25.71
N ALA A 191 -7.93 -15.34 25.72
CA ALA A 191 -8.86 -15.51 24.61
C ALA A 191 -8.36 -14.83 23.32
N ALA A 192 -7.79 -13.63 23.42
CA ALA A 192 -7.20 -12.93 22.27
C ALA A 192 -5.96 -13.64 21.73
N TRP A 193 -5.13 -14.22 22.60
CA TRP A 193 -3.97 -15.03 22.21
C TRP A 193 -4.37 -16.29 21.44
N GLU A 194 -5.37 -17.04 21.91
CA GLU A 194 -5.88 -18.22 21.19
C GLU A 194 -6.43 -17.83 19.80
N ALA A 195 -7.17 -16.72 19.74
CA ALA A 195 -7.71 -16.19 18.49
C ALA A 195 -6.62 -15.73 17.51
N ALA A 196 -5.56 -15.10 18.00
CA ALA A 196 -4.42 -14.71 17.17
C ALA A 196 -3.61 -15.93 16.71
N SER A 197 -3.44 -16.92 17.58
CA SER A 197 -2.69 -18.14 17.29
C SER A 197 -3.36 -18.97 16.18
N ARG A 198 -4.70 -19.09 16.17
CA ARG A 198 -5.40 -19.76 15.06
C ARG A 198 -5.24 -19.02 13.72
N VAL A 199 -5.20 -17.69 13.75
CA VAL A 199 -4.97 -16.88 12.54
C VAL A 199 -3.53 -17.04 12.06
N ARG A 200 -2.54 -17.02 12.96
CA ARG A 200 -1.14 -17.30 12.65
C ARG A 200 -0.98 -18.66 11.96
N VAL A 201 -1.52 -19.72 12.55
CA VAL A 201 -1.45 -21.08 11.99
C VAL A 201 -2.13 -21.16 10.61
N GLU A 202 -3.25 -20.46 10.42
CA GLU A 202 -3.92 -20.42 9.12
C GLU A 202 -3.09 -19.71 8.04
N LEU A 203 -2.42 -18.61 8.40
CA LEU A 203 -1.51 -17.90 7.50
C LEU A 203 -0.29 -18.74 7.14
N GLU A 204 0.28 -19.48 8.11
CA GLU A 204 1.34 -20.45 7.87
C GLU A 204 0.87 -21.58 6.94
N ALA A 205 -0.35 -22.06 7.12
CA ALA A 205 -0.97 -23.04 6.23
C ALA A 205 -1.32 -22.49 4.83
N GLN A 206 -1.27 -21.18 4.61
CA GLN A 206 -1.33 -20.56 3.28
C GLN A 206 0.07 -20.45 2.65
N GLY A 207 1.13 -20.75 3.39
CA GLY A 207 2.53 -20.68 2.96
C GLY A 207 3.19 -19.32 3.22
N PHE A 208 2.78 -18.61 4.27
CA PHE A 208 3.39 -17.37 4.73
C PHE A 208 4.16 -17.59 6.03
N THR A 209 5.07 -16.67 6.34
CA THR A 209 5.64 -16.55 7.68
C THR A 209 4.77 -15.60 8.49
N ALA A 210 4.26 -16.06 9.63
CA ALA A 210 3.38 -15.28 10.49
C ALA A 210 3.94 -15.18 11.92
N ARG A 211 4.17 -13.97 12.40
CA ARG A 211 4.74 -13.72 13.73
C ARG A 211 3.83 -12.80 14.55
N ILE A 212 3.36 -13.29 15.69
CA ILE A 212 2.62 -12.45 16.64
C ILE A 212 3.60 -11.45 17.25
N MET A 213 3.24 -10.17 17.24
CA MET A 213 4.12 -9.10 17.70
C MET A 213 4.24 -9.10 19.23
N SER A 214 5.44 -8.81 19.74
CA SER A 214 5.65 -8.49 21.15
C SER A 214 5.16 -7.08 21.48
N GLU A 215 4.95 -6.77 22.76
CA GLU A 215 4.54 -5.43 23.20
C GLU A 215 5.55 -4.36 22.75
N LYS A 216 6.86 -4.63 22.87
CA LYS A 216 7.93 -3.74 22.42
C LYS A 216 7.83 -3.46 20.92
N ALA A 217 7.64 -4.51 20.12
CA ALA A 217 7.50 -4.36 18.67
C ALA A 217 6.22 -3.59 18.29
N LEU A 218 5.13 -3.83 19.01
CA LEU A 218 3.86 -3.16 18.79
C LEU A 218 3.91 -1.67 19.12
N ARG A 219 4.54 -1.31 20.24
CA ARG A 219 4.79 0.10 20.62
C ARG A 219 5.68 0.79 19.60
N ALA A 220 6.77 0.14 19.16
CA ALA A 220 7.66 0.69 18.14
C ALA A 220 6.93 0.95 16.82
N LEU A 221 6.10 0.01 16.36
CA LEU A 221 5.24 0.17 15.18
C LEU A 221 4.25 1.33 15.34
N GLY A 222 3.66 1.46 16.54
CA GLY A 222 2.75 2.56 16.86
C GLY A 222 3.43 3.92 16.81
N SER A 223 4.63 4.04 17.39
CA SER A 223 5.45 5.27 17.35
C SER A 223 5.88 5.62 15.93
N GLU A 224 6.29 4.64 15.13
CA GLU A 224 6.67 4.83 13.72
C GLU A 224 5.53 5.45 12.92
N GLN A 225 4.32 4.90 13.05
CA GLN A 225 3.15 5.43 12.33
C GLN A 225 2.69 6.77 12.86
N ALA A 226 2.64 6.94 14.18
CA ALA A 226 2.25 8.19 14.80
C ALA A 226 3.16 9.34 14.30
N ALA A 227 4.47 9.11 14.19
CA ALA A 227 5.40 10.10 13.65
C ALA A 227 5.07 10.56 12.21
N GLN A 228 4.49 9.68 11.38
CA GLN A 228 4.12 10.00 10.00
C GLN A 228 2.83 10.84 9.88
N VAL A 229 1.94 10.75 10.87
CA VAL A 229 0.59 11.34 10.80
C VAL A 229 0.28 12.34 11.89
N ALA A 230 1.17 12.52 12.88
CA ALA A 230 0.94 13.38 14.05
C ALA A 230 0.53 14.80 13.67
N SER A 231 1.30 15.46 12.78
CA SER A 231 0.99 16.82 12.32
C SER A 231 -0.35 16.93 11.58
N ALA A 232 -0.76 15.86 10.89
CA ALA A 232 -2.06 15.82 10.23
C ALA A 232 -3.22 15.66 11.23
N LEU A 233 -3.00 14.92 12.33
CA LEU A 233 -4.01 14.69 13.36
C LEU A 233 -4.35 15.93 14.18
N GLU A 234 -3.48 16.94 14.21
CA GLU A 234 -3.74 18.25 14.83
C GLU A 234 -4.89 19.01 14.15
N HIS A 235 -5.10 18.78 12.84
CA HIS A 235 -6.06 19.52 12.03
C HIS A 235 -7.06 18.55 11.38
N ILE A 236 -8.16 18.28 12.08
CA ILE A 236 -9.18 17.32 11.64
C ILE A 236 -10.23 18.04 10.77
N HIS A 237 -10.21 17.76 9.47
CA HIS A 237 -11.21 18.25 8.52
C HIS A 237 -12.22 17.17 8.15
N SER A 238 -13.35 17.60 7.58
CA SER A 238 -14.42 16.68 7.21
C SER A 238 -14.01 15.69 6.11
N ASN A 239 -13.03 16.00 5.26
CA ASN A 239 -12.66 15.21 4.09
C ASN A 239 -11.17 14.87 3.99
N ARG A 240 -10.37 15.34 4.95
CA ARG A 240 -8.93 15.08 5.08
C ARG A 240 -8.49 15.34 6.53
N LEU A 241 -7.26 14.94 6.85
CA LEU A 241 -6.53 15.39 8.03
C LEU A 241 -5.35 16.25 7.56
N GLY A 242 -4.95 17.24 8.35
CA GLY A 242 -3.89 18.18 8.03
C GLY A 242 -4.34 19.38 7.20
N ASP A 243 -3.50 20.43 7.26
CA ASP A 243 -3.73 21.72 6.62
C ASP A 243 -3.00 21.84 5.28
N ALA A 244 -3.16 22.99 4.62
CA ALA A 244 -2.58 23.24 3.29
C ALA A 244 -1.04 23.17 3.28
N SER A 245 -0.41 23.60 4.37
CA SER A 245 1.05 23.70 4.56
C SER A 245 1.69 22.43 5.14
N SER A 246 0.90 21.47 5.62
CA SER A 246 1.40 20.26 6.27
C SER A 246 1.24 19.02 5.39
N VAL A 247 1.78 17.90 5.88
CA VAL A 247 1.40 16.58 5.38
C VAL A 247 -0.11 16.40 5.57
N LYS A 248 -0.79 15.87 4.55
CA LYS A 248 -2.23 15.60 4.56
C LYS A 248 -2.47 14.10 4.55
N VAL A 249 -3.50 13.66 5.26
CA VAL A 249 -3.96 12.28 5.22
C VAL A 249 -5.36 12.24 4.63
N PHE A 250 -5.52 11.50 3.54
CA PHE A 250 -6.80 11.29 2.87
C PHE A 250 -7.27 9.88 3.17
N SER A 251 -8.17 9.76 4.15
CA SER A 251 -8.84 8.49 4.45
C SER A 251 -10.02 8.29 3.51
N VAL A 252 -10.03 7.14 2.86
CA VAL A 252 -10.96 6.79 1.80
C VAL A 252 -11.56 5.40 2.02
N VAL A 253 -12.69 5.17 1.37
CA VAL A 253 -13.39 3.89 1.35
C VAL A 253 -13.75 3.55 -0.09
N ALA A 254 -13.88 2.26 -0.39
CA ALA A 254 -14.39 1.82 -1.69
C ALA A 254 -15.80 2.38 -1.94
N GLN A 255 -16.07 2.78 -3.18
CA GLN A 255 -17.45 2.90 -3.65
C GLN A 255 -18.02 1.49 -3.86
N GLY A 256 -19.35 1.32 -3.70
CA GLY A 256 -19.96 -0.01 -3.76
C GLY A 256 -19.71 -0.74 -5.09
N SER A 257 -19.60 -0.02 -6.20
CA SER A 257 -19.28 -0.56 -7.52
C SER A 257 -17.77 -0.73 -7.78
N SER A 258 -16.92 -0.38 -6.82
CA SER A 258 -15.45 -0.40 -6.94
C SER A 258 -14.81 -1.41 -5.98
N TRP A 259 -15.59 -2.40 -5.55
CA TRP A 259 -15.10 -3.57 -4.85
C TRP A 259 -14.48 -4.53 -5.85
N SER A 260 -13.23 -4.26 -6.26
CA SER A 260 -12.49 -5.18 -7.12
C SER A 260 -10.98 -5.15 -6.97
N ALA A 261 -10.32 -6.24 -7.36
CA ALA A 261 -8.87 -6.30 -7.45
C ALA A 261 -8.35 -5.22 -8.40
N ARG A 262 -9.05 -4.99 -9.52
CA ARG A 262 -8.72 -3.91 -10.48
C ARG A 262 -8.77 -2.52 -9.85
N SER A 263 -9.82 -2.18 -9.12
CA SER A 263 -9.93 -0.87 -8.45
C SER A 263 -8.82 -0.69 -7.40
N GLN A 264 -8.48 -1.75 -6.67
CA GLN A 264 -7.36 -1.73 -5.73
C GLN A 264 -6.01 -1.56 -6.44
N HIS A 265 -5.78 -2.21 -7.58
CA HIS A 265 -4.57 -2.05 -8.39
C HIS A 265 -4.38 -0.60 -8.86
N LEU A 266 -5.47 0.05 -9.33
CA LEU A 266 -5.44 1.47 -9.68
C LEU A 266 -5.14 2.36 -8.47
N ALA A 267 -5.66 1.99 -7.30
CA ALA A 267 -5.43 2.73 -6.07
C ALA A 267 -3.95 2.68 -5.62
N ARG A 268 -3.30 1.53 -5.75
CA ARG A 268 -1.86 1.35 -5.42
C ARG A 268 -0.92 2.12 -6.34
N GLN A 269 -1.34 2.39 -7.58
CA GLN A 269 -0.58 3.21 -8.52
C GLN A 269 -0.58 4.70 -8.18
N ILE A 270 -1.39 5.15 -7.22
CA ILE A 270 -1.45 6.54 -6.80
C ILE A 270 -0.15 6.93 -6.08
N PRO A 271 0.50 8.03 -6.48
CA PRO A 271 1.74 8.47 -5.83
C PRO A 271 1.44 9.08 -4.46
N ALA A 272 1.57 8.27 -3.42
CA ALA A 272 1.52 8.68 -2.02
C ALA A 272 2.80 8.28 -1.30
N HIS A 273 3.16 9.04 -0.27
CA HIS A 273 4.37 8.78 0.52
C HIS A 273 4.19 7.55 1.43
N ARG A 274 3.03 7.46 2.08
CA ARG A 274 2.58 6.28 2.85
C ARG A 274 1.16 5.94 2.45
N ILE A 275 0.85 4.66 2.46
CA ILE A 275 -0.49 4.13 2.23
C ILE A 275 -0.78 3.13 3.33
N TYR A 276 -1.89 3.32 4.04
CA TYR A 276 -2.37 2.38 5.04
C TYR A 276 -3.63 1.73 4.51
N GLU A 277 -3.52 0.53 3.92
CA GLU A 277 -4.66 -0.24 3.42
C GLU A 277 -5.22 -1.15 4.51
N ASN A 278 -6.53 -1.38 4.50
CA ASN A 278 -7.22 -2.25 5.43
C ASN A 278 -8.31 -3.04 4.70
N LEU A 279 -8.15 -4.36 4.66
CA LEU A 279 -9.18 -5.31 4.26
C LEU A 279 -9.74 -5.98 5.50
N ALA A 280 -10.96 -5.60 5.89
CA ALA A 280 -11.57 -6.02 7.14
C ALA A 280 -12.64 -7.09 6.90
N ILE A 281 -12.52 -8.22 7.59
CA ILE A 281 -13.58 -9.20 7.76
C ILE A 281 -14.34 -8.83 9.03
N VAL A 282 -15.62 -8.52 8.89
CA VAL A 282 -16.49 -8.08 9.99
C VAL A 282 -17.73 -8.95 10.09
N ARG A 283 -18.24 -9.09 11.32
CA ARG A 283 -19.51 -9.77 11.59
C ARG A 283 -20.64 -8.74 11.65
N GLU A 284 -21.67 -8.92 10.83
CA GLU A 284 -22.92 -8.13 10.97
C GLU A 284 -23.79 -8.69 12.11
N ASN A 285 -24.76 -7.89 12.57
CA ASN A 285 -25.66 -8.26 13.67
C ASN A 285 -26.42 -9.58 13.44
N ALA A 286 -26.67 -9.95 12.18
CA ALA A 286 -27.29 -11.22 11.80
C ALA A 286 -26.33 -12.43 11.87
N GLY A 287 -25.08 -12.23 12.27
CA GLY A 287 -24.05 -13.25 12.32
C GLY A 287 -23.33 -13.51 10.99
N THR A 288 -23.81 -12.92 9.89
CA THR A 288 -23.21 -12.98 8.55
C THR A 288 -21.84 -12.30 8.53
N LEU A 289 -20.87 -12.92 7.86
CA LEU A 289 -19.55 -12.35 7.67
C LEU A 289 -19.51 -11.57 6.35
N ARG A 290 -18.89 -10.38 6.40
CA ARG A 290 -18.72 -9.50 5.25
C ARG A 290 -17.30 -8.96 5.21
N ALA A 291 -16.85 -8.57 4.03
CA ALA A 291 -15.59 -7.88 3.83
C ALA A 291 -15.80 -6.39 3.54
N GLY A 292 -14.86 -5.55 3.94
CA GLY A 292 -14.84 -4.12 3.62
C GLY A 292 -13.41 -3.63 3.37
N TYR A 293 -13.28 -2.54 2.61
CA TYR A 293 -12.00 -1.97 2.22
C TYR A 293 -11.94 -0.48 2.57
N THR A 294 -10.89 -0.12 3.31
CA THR A 294 -10.55 1.27 3.61
C THR A 294 -9.07 1.51 3.37
N ALA A 295 -8.69 2.74 3.06
CA ALA A 295 -7.30 3.10 2.96
C ALA A 295 -7.06 4.55 3.39
N SER A 296 -5.86 4.85 3.89
CA SER A 296 -5.43 6.23 4.18
C SER A 296 -4.16 6.55 3.40
N TYR A 297 -4.20 7.64 2.63
CA TYR A 297 -3.09 8.08 1.79
C TYR A 297 -2.43 9.31 2.39
N VAL A 298 -1.12 9.24 2.63
CA VAL A 298 -0.32 10.34 3.15
C VAL A 298 0.35 11.06 1.97
N SER A 299 0.02 12.34 1.78
CA SER A 299 0.47 13.13 0.63
C SER A 299 0.58 14.62 1.00
N GLN A 300 1.47 15.34 0.34
CA GLN A 300 1.54 16.81 0.43
C GLN A 300 0.59 17.49 -0.59
N SER A 301 0.16 16.77 -1.62
CA SER A 301 -0.60 17.33 -2.74
C SER A 301 -2.08 16.96 -2.70
N ASP A 302 -2.95 17.97 -2.83
CA ASP A 302 -4.39 17.76 -3.02
C ASP A 302 -4.74 17.17 -4.40
N ARG A 303 -3.77 17.13 -5.34
CA ARG A 303 -3.96 16.51 -6.66
C ARG A 303 -4.34 15.03 -6.55
N ILE A 304 -3.92 14.37 -5.46
CA ILE A 304 -4.21 12.95 -5.18
C ILE A 304 -5.73 12.65 -5.15
N VAL A 305 -6.56 13.63 -4.78
CA VAL A 305 -8.01 13.46 -4.65
C VAL A 305 -8.66 13.05 -5.98
N ARG A 306 -8.16 13.58 -7.11
CA ARG A 306 -8.67 13.20 -8.44
C ARG A 306 -8.31 11.76 -8.78
N SER A 307 -7.08 11.34 -8.50
CA SER A 307 -6.62 9.98 -8.71
C SER A 307 -7.38 8.97 -7.83
N LEU A 308 -7.65 9.33 -6.56
CA LEU A 308 -8.45 8.51 -5.65
C LEU A 308 -9.87 8.29 -6.18
N LYS A 309 -10.51 9.35 -6.70
CA LYS A 309 -11.82 9.23 -7.36
C LYS A 309 -11.77 8.35 -8.61
N GLY A 310 -10.73 8.51 -9.44
CA GLY A 310 -10.51 7.69 -10.64
C GLY A 310 -10.30 6.20 -10.34
N ALA A 311 -9.73 5.88 -9.18
CA ALA A 311 -9.61 4.51 -8.69
C ALA A 311 -10.89 3.93 -8.06
N GLY A 312 -12.01 4.67 -8.09
CA GLY A 312 -13.28 4.25 -7.49
C GLY A 312 -13.33 4.42 -5.96
N LEU A 313 -12.43 5.23 -5.40
CA LEU A 313 -12.41 5.54 -3.97
C LEU A 313 -13.11 6.86 -3.69
N ARG A 314 -13.67 6.98 -2.50
CA ARG A 314 -14.30 8.22 -2.02
C ARG A 314 -13.76 8.59 -0.65
N ALA A 315 -13.71 9.89 -0.37
CA ALA A 315 -13.39 10.37 0.97
C ALA A 315 -14.36 9.77 2.01
N ALA A 316 -13.79 9.30 3.12
CA ALA A 316 -14.50 8.87 4.31
C ALA A 316 -14.99 10.10 5.09
N SER A 317 -15.93 10.86 4.53
CA SER A 317 -16.29 12.17 5.08
C SER A 317 -16.74 12.06 6.54
N ARG A 318 -16.15 12.88 7.42
CA ARG A 318 -16.33 12.91 8.88
C ARG A 318 -15.97 11.59 9.59
N GLN A 319 -15.17 10.74 8.94
CA GLN A 319 -14.71 9.45 9.45
C GLN A 319 -13.20 9.28 9.21
N GLN A 320 -12.49 10.38 8.97
CA GLN A 320 -11.08 10.37 8.58
C GLN A 320 -10.21 9.72 9.65
N VAL A 321 -10.42 10.14 10.90
CA VAL A 321 -9.76 9.60 12.09
C VAL A 321 -10.13 8.13 12.32
N GLY A 322 -11.42 7.79 12.21
CA GLY A 322 -11.89 6.41 12.43
C GLY A 322 -11.28 5.41 11.44
N VAL A 323 -11.17 5.78 10.16
CA VAL A 323 -10.50 4.94 9.15
C VAL A 323 -9.01 4.78 9.44
N LEU A 324 -8.31 5.87 9.77
CA LEU A 324 -6.88 5.82 10.08
C LEU A 324 -6.62 5.02 11.37
N ALA A 325 -7.49 5.14 12.38
CA ALA A 325 -7.34 4.43 13.64
C ALA A 325 -7.37 2.90 13.45
N GLN A 326 -8.14 2.39 12.48
CA GLN A 326 -8.19 0.95 12.20
C GLN A 326 -6.87 0.34 11.71
N THR A 327 -5.96 1.17 11.20
CA THR A 327 -4.64 0.74 10.70
C THR A 327 -3.50 1.05 11.66
N MET A 328 -3.79 1.67 12.81
CA MET A 328 -2.81 2.11 13.79
C MET A 328 -2.89 1.30 15.09
N PRO A 329 -1.82 0.61 15.51
CA PRO A 329 -1.80 -0.07 16.81
C PRO A 329 -2.17 0.80 18.02
N PRO A 330 -1.69 2.06 18.13
CA PRO A 330 -1.98 2.87 19.29
C PRO A 330 -3.38 3.47 19.25
N ALA A 331 -4.12 3.39 18.14
CA ALA A 331 -5.32 4.20 17.96
C ALA A 331 -6.59 3.40 18.25
N ALA A 332 -7.37 3.90 19.19
CA ALA A 332 -8.77 3.55 19.40
C ALA A 332 -9.63 4.57 18.65
N GLY A 333 -10.59 4.07 17.88
CA GLY A 333 -11.53 4.91 17.15
C GLY A 333 -12.81 4.16 16.82
N PRO A 334 -13.95 4.87 16.67
CA PRO A 334 -15.19 4.23 16.24
C PRO A 334 -14.99 3.61 14.86
N ALA A 335 -15.45 2.37 14.68
CA ALA A 335 -15.42 1.71 13.39
C ALA A 335 -16.12 2.58 12.33
N PRO A 336 -15.47 2.86 11.19
CA PRO A 336 -16.08 3.62 10.11
C PRO A 336 -17.22 2.82 9.50
N ALA A 337 -18.29 3.53 9.13
CA ALA A 337 -19.37 2.97 8.35
C ALA A 337 -18.95 2.89 6.89
N ILE A 338 -18.74 1.66 6.43
CA ILE A 338 -18.22 1.33 5.10
C ILE A 338 -19.18 0.40 4.37
N PRO A 339 -19.20 0.43 3.02
CA PRO A 339 -19.84 -0.61 2.23
C PRO A 339 -19.23 -1.97 2.56
N LEU A 340 -20.10 -2.98 2.71
CA LEU A 340 -19.74 -4.34 3.07
C LEU A 340 -20.17 -5.29 1.96
N HIS A 341 -19.29 -6.23 1.62
CA HIS A 341 -19.41 -7.11 0.47
C HIS A 341 -19.33 -8.58 0.91
N PRO A 342 -19.87 -9.53 0.12
CA PRO A 342 -19.62 -10.96 0.32
C PRO A 342 -18.12 -11.27 0.28
N ILE A 343 -17.69 -12.28 1.04
CA ILE A 343 -16.27 -12.68 1.13
C ILE A 343 -15.88 -13.59 -0.05
N ALA A 344 -16.81 -14.39 -0.57
CA ALA A 344 -16.56 -15.35 -1.65
C ALA A 344 -16.76 -14.74 -3.05
N ASP A 345 -16.44 -13.46 -3.24
CA ASP A 345 -16.53 -12.80 -4.55
C ASP A 345 -15.24 -13.02 -5.34
N SER A 346 -15.33 -13.48 -6.59
CA SER A 346 -14.17 -13.89 -7.40
C SER A 346 -13.27 -12.72 -7.83
N ASP A 347 -13.82 -11.50 -7.91
CA ASP A 347 -13.06 -10.29 -8.22
C ASP A 347 -13.01 -9.36 -6.99
N MET A 348 -12.64 -9.88 -5.82
CA MET A 348 -12.47 -9.04 -4.62
C MET A 348 -11.06 -8.45 -4.50
N PRO A 349 -10.87 -7.32 -3.80
CA PRO A 349 -9.55 -6.83 -3.43
C PRO A 349 -8.73 -7.86 -2.63
N VAL A 350 -7.42 -7.91 -2.87
CA VAL A 350 -6.50 -8.88 -2.26
C VAL A 350 -5.34 -8.21 -1.53
N ALA A 351 -4.79 -8.88 -0.53
CA ALA A 351 -3.57 -8.44 0.16
C ALA A 351 -2.40 -9.36 -0.17
N HIS A 352 -1.30 -8.77 -0.63
CA HIS A 352 -0.01 -9.45 -0.71
C HIS A 352 0.83 -9.05 0.51
N PRO A 353 1.48 -10.01 1.20
CA PRO A 353 2.20 -9.71 2.43
C PRO A 353 3.48 -8.88 2.18
N GLY A 354 3.52 -7.71 2.81
CA GLY A 354 4.55 -6.67 2.75
C GLY A 354 4.77 -6.09 1.35
N GLY A 355 5.98 -5.58 1.09
CA GLY A 355 6.32 -4.94 -0.18
C GLY A 355 6.92 -5.88 -1.22
N ALA A 356 6.81 -5.49 -2.50
CA ALA A 356 7.42 -6.19 -3.64
C ALA A 356 8.97 -6.16 -3.59
N GLY A 357 9.56 -5.15 -2.95
CA GLY A 357 10.99 -5.02 -2.70
C GLY A 357 11.73 -4.13 -3.70
N MET A 358 13.01 -4.44 -3.86
CA MET A 358 13.93 -3.77 -4.77
C MET A 358 13.52 -4.01 -6.23
N TYR A 359 13.46 -2.96 -7.02
CA TYR A 359 13.14 -3.07 -8.44
C TYR A 359 14.32 -3.60 -9.27
N LEU A 360 14.10 -4.67 -10.03
CA LEU A 360 15.13 -5.26 -10.88
C LEU A 360 15.12 -4.65 -12.28
N GLY A 361 13.94 -4.46 -12.84
CA GLY A 361 13.74 -3.95 -14.20
C GLY A 361 12.39 -4.34 -14.77
N SER A 362 12.14 -3.89 -15.99
CA SER A 362 10.96 -4.31 -16.76
C SER A 362 11.30 -5.52 -17.62
N SER A 363 10.44 -6.54 -17.62
CA SER A 363 10.54 -7.65 -18.56
C SER A 363 10.17 -7.21 -19.98
N PRO A 364 10.54 -7.98 -21.03
CA PRO A 364 10.27 -7.62 -22.42
C PRO A 364 8.78 -7.42 -22.76
N ASP A 365 7.88 -8.07 -22.02
CA ASP A 365 6.42 -7.93 -22.11
C ASP A 365 5.87 -6.70 -21.35
N LEU A 366 6.75 -5.77 -20.96
CA LEU A 366 6.46 -4.59 -20.13
C LEU A 366 5.97 -4.93 -18.71
N GLY A 367 6.12 -6.19 -18.29
CA GLY A 367 6.00 -6.54 -16.88
C GLY A 367 7.12 -5.91 -16.06
N ARG A 368 6.97 -5.88 -14.73
CA ARG A 368 7.94 -5.32 -13.80
C ARG A 368 8.33 -6.36 -12.77
N CYS A 369 9.62 -6.46 -12.51
CA CYS A 369 10.18 -7.47 -11.63
C CYS A 369 10.80 -6.81 -10.39
N PHE A 370 10.48 -7.39 -9.24
CA PHE A 370 10.95 -6.93 -7.94
C PHE A 370 11.51 -8.11 -7.15
N LEU A 371 12.50 -7.82 -6.32
CA LEU A 371 13.07 -8.74 -5.36
C LEU A 371 12.93 -8.17 -3.95
N ARG A 372 12.13 -8.84 -3.13
CA ARG A 372 12.09 -8.57 -1.71
C ARG A 372 13.31 -9.19 -1.03
N VAL A 373 13.94 -8.41 -0.15
CA VAL A 373 15.05 -8.81 0.70
C VAL A 373 14.61 -8.62 2.14
N ASP A 374 14.37 -9.72 2.86
CA ASP A 374 14.06 -9.64 4.29
C ASP A 374 15.34 -9.39 5.10
N PRO A 375 15.35 -8.42 6.04
CA PRO A 375 16.50 -8.16 6.90
C PRO A 375 16.65 -9.27 7.97
N ALA A 376 17.86 -9.42 8.49
CA ALA A 376 18.17 -10.35 9.59
C ALA A 376 17.78 -11.82 9.32
N SER A 377 17.93 -12.29 8.07
CA SER A 377 17.58 -13.65 7.65
C SER A 377 18.69 -14.69 7.87
N GLY A 378 19.94 -14.25 8.10
CA GLY A 378 21.10 -15.13 8.11
C GLY A 378 21.42 -15.78 6.76
N ARG A 379 20.91 -15.23 5.65
CA ARG A 379 21.09 -15.76 4.29
C ARG A 379 21.87 -14.77 3.42
N VAL A 380 22.52 -15.30 2.39
CA VAL A 380 23.33 -14.54 1.43
C VAL A 380 22.57 -14.39 0.11
N LEU A 381 22.48 -13.16 -0.41
CA LEU A 381 22.12 -12.86 -1.79
C LEU A 381 23.40 -12.49 -2.55
N TRP A 382 23.70 -13.23 -3.61
CA TRP A 382 24.89 -13.01 -4.42
C TRP A 382 24.62 -12.05 -5.57
N LEU A 383 25.36 -10.94 -5.64
CA LEU A 383 25.38 -10.04 -6.79
C LEU A 383 26.63 -10.36 -7.62
N VAL A 384 26.44 -11.09 -8.73
CA VAL A 384 27.53 -11.56 -9.58
C VAL A 384 27.60 -10.69 -10.83
N GLY A 385 28.67 -9.92 -11.01
CA GLY A 385 28.85 -9.03 -12.15
C GLY A 385 29.65 -7.79 -11.79
N SER A 386 29.43 -6.71 -12.54
CA SER A 386 30.17 -5.47 -12.34
C SER A 386 29.85 -4.82 -10.98
N ARG A 387 30.84 -4.13 -10.41
CA ARG A 387 30.66 -3.32 -9.20
C ARG A 387 29.55 -2.26 -9.35
N THR A 388 29.41 -1.70 -10.55
CA THR A 388 28.34 -0.74 -10.87
C THR A 388 26.96 -1.39 -10.77
N MET A 389 26.81 -2.64 -11.23
CA MET A 389 25.56 -3.41 -11.03
C MET A 389 25.28 -3.61 -9.54
N ALA A 390 26.29 -4.00 -8.76
CA ALA A 390 26.13 -4.19 -7.32
C ALA A 390 25.69 -2.90 -6.61
N GLN A 391 26.37 -1.78 -6.87
CA GLN A 391 26.01 -0.46 -6.32
C GLN A 391 24.60 -0.03 -6.75
N HIS A 392 24.21 -0.29 -8.00
CA HIS A 392 22.89 0.02 -8.51
C HIS A 392 21.78 -0.79 -7.81
N MET A 393 22.01 -2.07 -7.53
CA MET A 393 21.07 -2.87 -6.73
C MET A 393 20.99 -2.32 -5.30
N VAL A 394 22.12 -2.00 -4.66
CA VAL A 394 22.11 -1.39 -3.33
C VAL A 394 21.37 -0.04 -3.32
N LEU A 395 21.51 0.80 -4.35
CA LEU A 395 20.75 2.05 -4.49
C LEU A 395 19.24 1.79 -4.48
N ARG A 396 18.79 0.81 -5.28
CA ARG A 396 17.36 0.46 -5.35
C ARG A 396 16.84 -0.23 -4.09
N MET A 397 17.72 -0.81 -3.28
CA MET A 397 17.39 -1.36 -1.97
C MET A 397 17.32 -0.28 -0.88
N ALA A 398 18.15 0.76 -0.99
CA ALA A 398 18.27 1.84 0.00
C ALA A 398 17.02 2.74 0.13
N ILE A 399 16.02 2.55 -0.72
CA ILE A 399 14.69 3.17 -0.54
C ILE A 399 13.80 2.40 0.45
N GLY A 400 14.24 1.23 0.93
CA GLY A 400 13.55 0.44 1.95
C GLY A 400 13.77 0.97 3.37
N THR A 401 13.03 0.44 4.35
CA THR A 401 13.18 0.80 5.78
C THR A 401 14.31 0.07 6.47
N ALA A 402 14.83 -1.01 5.87
CA ALA A 402 15.92 -1.79 6.46
C ALA A 402 17.24 -1.01 6.37
N PRO A 403 17.99 -0.86 7.47
CA PRO A 403 19.32 -0.27 7.44
C PRO A 403 20.27 -1.20 6.68
N ILE A 404 21.11 -0.60 5.84
CA ILE A 404 22.13 -1.24 5.03
C ILE A 404 23.49 -0.71 5.49
N THR A 405 24.39 -1.62 5.86
CA THR A 405 25.78 -1.31 6.18
C THR A 405 26.69 -1.90 5.12
N VAL A 406 27.53 -1.08 4.53
CA VAL A 406 28.57 -1.50 3.58
C VAL A 406 29.84 -1.78 4.37
N GLU A 407 30.20 -3.05 4.50
CA GLU A 407 31.40 -3.53 5.18
C GLU A 407 32.43 -3.95 4.14
N ILE A 408 33.32 -3.02 3.80
CA ILE A 408 34.44 -3.26 2.89
C ILE A 408 35.72 -2.98 3.65
N LEU A 409 36.63 -3.96 3.65
CA LEU A 409 37.94 -3.80 4.26
C LEU A 409 38.64 -2.60 3.63
N LYS A 410 39.19 -1.68 4.45
CA LYS A 410 39.82 -0.43 3.98
C LYS A 410 40.92 -0.63 2.92
N ARG A 411 41.49 -1.84 2.83
CA ARG A 411 42.54 -2.24 1.86
C ARG A 411 42.03 -3.03 0.66
N ALA A 412 40.74 -3.36 0.60
CA ALA A 412 40.17 -4.07 -0.54
C ALA A 412 40.01 -3.11 -1.73
N ASP A 413 40.21 -3.63 -2.94
CA ASP A 413 39.98 -2.87 -4.16
C ASP A 413 38.53 -2.35 -4.23
N GLY A 414 38.36 -1.08 -4.60
CA GLY A 414 37.05 -0.43 -4.73
C GLY A 414 36.45 0.19 -3.47
N SER A 415 37.14 0.18 -2.33
CA SER A 415 36.64 0.80 -1.07
C SER A 415 36.26 2.27 -1.25
N GLN A 416 37.10 3.07 -1.92
CA GLN A 416 36.83 4.48 -2.23
C GLN A 416 35.58 4.70 -3.08
N GLN A 417 35.27 3.80 -4.01
CA GLN A 417 34.07 3.91 -4.85
C GLN A 417 32.82 3.66 -4.01
N TRP A 418 32.85 2.72 -3.07
CA TRP A 418 31.73 2.49 -2.17
C TRP A 418 31.54 3.62 -1.16
N GLU A 419 32.63 4.20 -0.64
CA GLU A 419 32.57 5.41 0.18
C GLU A 419 31.90 6.56 -0.58
N GLU A 420 32.33 6.79 -1.82
CA GLU A 420 31.76 7.83 -2.69
C GLU A 420 30.29 7.56 -3.02
N PHE A 421 29.93 6.30 -3.29
CA PHE A 421 28.54 5.90 -3.51
C PHE A 421 27.65 6.20 -2.30
N VAL A 422 28.05 5.75 -1.10
CA VAL A 422 27.31 6.00 0.15
C VAL A 422 27.15 7.50 0.38
N ARG A 423 28.21 8.28 0.16
CA ARG A 423 28.20 9.74 0.27
C ARG A 423 27.25 10.41 -0.72
N ARG A 424 27.22 9.96 -1.98
CA ARG A 424 26.32 10.48 -3.02
C ARG A 424 24.85 10.15 -2.75
N VAL A 425 24.57 8.95 -2.25
CA VAL A 425 23.20 8.56 -1.87
C VAL A 425 22.73 9.36 -0.67
N ASN A 426 23.61 9.64 0.30
CA ASN A 426 23.33 10.49 1.47
C ASN A 426 22.06 10.04 2.24
N SER A 427 21.85 8.73 2.35
CA SER A 427 20.71 8.17 3.07
C SER A 427 21.10 7.88 4.52
N PRO A 428 20.25 8.22 5.51
CA PRO A 428 20.48 7.83 6.91
C PRO A 428 20.40 6.31 7.13
N LEU A 429 19.86 5.56 6.17
CA LEU A 429 19.73 4.11 6.21
C LEU A 429 20.85 3.38 5.49
N LEU A 430 21.79 4.09 4.84
CA LEU A 430 22.93 3.51 4.15
C LEU A 430 24.22 4.03 4.77
N THR A 431 24.99 3.15 5.39
CA THR A 431 26.20 3.50 6.15
C THR A 431 27.40 2.70 5.68
N ILE A 432 28.60 3.17 6.02
CA ILE A 432 29.85 2.43 5.81
C ILE A 432 30.49 2.08 7.16
N GLY A 433 31.06 0.89 7.26
CA GLY A 433 31.78 0.43 8.45
C GLY A 433 31.36 -0.96 8.90
N ALA A 434 31.68 -1.28 10.15
CA ALA A 434 31.28 -2.55 10.75
C ALA A 434 29.78 -2.54 11.08
N ALA A 435 29.09 -3.63 10.77
CA ALA A 435 27.68 -3.77 11.12
C ALA A 435 27.49 -3.81 12.64
N ALA A 436 26.84 -2.79 13.21
CA ALA A 436 26.53 -2.74 14.64
C ALA A 436 25.29 -3.56 15.01
N ASN A 437 24.43 -3.91 14.04
CA ASN A 437 23.15 -4.58 14.24
C ASN A 437 22.90 -5.63 13.15
N ALA A 438 22.07 -6.64 13.47
CA ALA A 438 21.56 -7.62 12.51
C ALA A 438 20.55 -6.95 11.55
N GLY A 439 21.07 -6.36 10.47
CA GLY A 439 20.30 -5.73 9.40
C GLY A 439 20.63 -6.35 8.04
N ILE A 440 20.89 -5.50 7.05
CA ILE A 440 21.44 -5.89 5.75
C ILE A 440 22.90 -5.46 5.71
N VAL A 441 23.81 -6.37 5.34
CA VAL A 441 25.25 -6.09 5.22
C VAL A 441 25.69 -6.33 3.79
N VAL A 442 26.34 -5.35 3.17
CA VAL A 442 26.93 -5.46 1.84
C VAL A 442 28.43 -5.68 1.99
N CYS A 443 28.96 -6.77 1.43
CA CYS A 443 30.37 -7.12 1.59
C CYS A 443 30.94 -7.83 0.36
N PRO A 444 32.27 -7.94 0.23
CA PRO A 444 32.90 -8.82 -0.73
C PRO A 444 32.54 -10.28 -0.48
N ALA A 445 32.55 -11.10 -1.55
CA ALA A 445 32.28 -12.54 -1.51
C ALA A 445 32.99 -13.32 -0.39
N ALA A 446 34.26 -13.00 -0.13
CA ALA A 446 35.09 -13.71 0.84
C ALA A 446 34.59 -13.61 2.30
N GLU A 447 33.84 -12.55 2.63
CA GLU A 447 33.33 -12.29 3.99
C GLU A 447 31.89 -12.79 4.19
N ALA A 448 31.25 -13.29 3.12
CA ALA A 448 29.80 -13.46 3.08
C ALA A 448 29.30 -14.45 4.14
N GLU A 449 29.91 -15.63 4.22
CA GLU A 449 29.51 -16.70 5.15
C GLU A 449 29.76 -16.30 6.62
N ARG A 450 30.89 -15.63 6.90
CA ARG A 450 31.21 -15.14 8.24
C ARG A 450 30.15 -14.17 8.74
N LEU A 451 29.73 -13.24 7.89
CA LEU A 451 28.72 -12.23 8.23
C LEU A 451 27.31 -12.83 8.30
N ALA A 452 26.98 -13.79 7.43
CA ALA A 452 25.68 -14.48 7.47
C ALA A 452 25.49 -15.29 8.76
N ALA A 453 26.57 -15.89 9.29
CA ALA A 453 26.56 -16.61 10.57
C ALA A 453 26.20 -15.73 11.78
N THR A 454 26.29 -14.40 11.66
CA THR A 454 25.84 -13.45 12.70
C THR A 454 24.32 -13.23 12.71
N GLY A 455 23.60 -13.82 11.74
CA GLY A 455 22.16 -13.62 11.54
C GLY A 455 21.81 -12.43 10.64
N ALA A 456 22.80 -11.67 10.14
CA ALA A 456 22.57 -10.61 9.16
C ALA A 456 22.12 -11.18 7.80
N THR A 457 21.31 -10.42 7.05
CA THR A 457 21.11 -10.70 5.63
C THR A 457 22.28 -10.12 4.87
N VAL A 458 23.02 -10.95 4.14
CA VAL A 458 24.25 -10.53 3.46
C VAL A 458 24.00 -10.34 1.97
N ILE A 459 24.46 -9.22 1.44
CA ILE A 459 24.51 -8.92 0.01
C ILE A 459 25.97 -9.01 -0.42
N ALA A 460 26.35 -10.17 -0.93
CA ALA A 460 27.72 -10.46 -1.31
C ALA A 460 27.94 -10.12 -2.79
N PHE A 461 28.94 -9.30 -3.10
CA PHE A 461 29.29 -9.02 -4.50
C PHE A 461 30.54 -9.77 -4.95
N ALA A 462 30.51 -10.27 -6.18
CA ALA A 462 31.59 -11.02 -6.83
C ALA A 462 31.65 -10.70 -8.32
N ASP A 463 32.84 -10.70 -8.92
CA ASP A 463 32.99 -10.47 -10.37
C ASP A 463 32.58 -11.71 -11.19
N HIS A 464 32.82 -12.91 -10.65
CA HIS A 464 32.51 -14.17 -11.29
C HIS A 464 32.11 -15.23 -10.26
N PHE A 465 31.40 -16.26 -10.71
CA PHE A 465 31.00 -17.37 -9.86
C PHE A 465 31.06 -18.69 -10.65
N THR A 466 31.57 -19.76 -10.03
CA THR A 466 31.75 -21.07 -10.69
C THR A 466 30.49 -21.94 -10.68
N VAL A 467 29.62 -21.81 -9.67
CA VAL A 467 28.36 -22.55 -9.54
C VAL A 467 27.23 -21.61 -9.16
N GLN A 468 26.16 -21.52 -9.95
CA GLN A 468 25.08 -20.56 -9.68
C GLN A 468 24.50 -20.73 -8.24
N PRO A 469 24.56 -19.69 -7.39
CA PRO A 469 24.01 -19.75 -6.04
C PRO A 469 22.48 -19.89 -6.03
N GLU A 470 21.93 -20.43 -4.93
CA GLU A 470 20.47 -20.54 -4.73
C GLU A 470 19.76 -19.17 -4.78
N PHE A 471 20.43 -18.12 -4.30
CA PHE A 471 19.94 -16.75 -4.30
C PHE A 471 20.97 -15.85 -4.96
N SER A 472 20.69 -15.38 -6.18
CA SER A 472 21.63 -14.57 -6.93
C SER A 472 20.97 -13.58 -7.89
N ILE A 473 21.64 -12.48 -8.17
CA ILE A 473 21.40 -11.62 -9.32
C ILE A 473 22.70 -11.62 -10.14
N VAL A 474 22.63 -12.17 -11.35
CA VAL A 474 23.78 -12.30 -12.24
C VAL A 474 23.65 -11.33 -13.41
N GLU A 475 24.66 -10.49 -13.61
CA GLU A 475 24.79 -9.68 -14.82
C GLU A 475 25.25 -10.57 -15.99
N ASN A 476 24.45 -10.63 -17.04
CA ASN A 476 24.72 -11.43 -18.23
C ASN A 476 24.36 -10.66 -19.50
N ASN A 477 25.35 -10.23 -20.27
CA ASN A 477 25.19 -9.57 -21.58
C ASN A 477 24.14 -8.44 -21.59
N GLY A 478 24.19 -7.56 -20.59
CA GLY A 478 23.25 -6.43 -20.46
C GLY A 478 21.87 -6.80 -19.88
N SER A 479 21.70 -8.02 -19.38
CA SER A 479 20.52 -8.47 -18.62
C SER A 479 20.91 -8.83 -17.19
N LEU A 480 19.94 -8.78 -16.28
CA LEU A 480 20.02 -9.34 -14.93
C LEU A 480 19.21 -10.62 -14.89
N VAL A 481 19.85 -11.71 -14.46
CA VAL A 481 19.19 -12.98 -14.16
C VAL A 481 19.08 -13.10 -12.65
N ALA A 482 17.89 -12.91 -12.12
CA ALA A 482 17.61 -13.05 -10.69
C ALA A 482 17.02 -14.43 -10.41
N THR A 483 17.63 -15.15 -9.47
CA THR A 483 17.25 -16.51 -9.04
C THR A 483 16.97 -16.49 -7.55
N THR A 484 15.81 -17.01 -7.14
CA THR A 484 15.48 -17.24 -5.72
C THR A 484 14.87 -18.63 -5.53
N GLY A 485 15.70 -19.57 -5.09
CA GLY A 485 15.30 -20.97 -4.95
C GLY A 485 14.88 -21.55 -6.30
N HIS A 486 13.59 -21.82 -6.48
CA HIS A 486 13.04 -22.40 -7.71
C HIS A 486 12.54 -21.38 -8.74
N ASN A 487 12.57 -20.08 -8.41
CA ASN A 487 12.11 -19.02 -9.31
C ASN A 487 13.32 -18.36 -9.99
N GLN A 488 13.19 -18.09 -11.28
CA GLN A 488 14.17 -17.33 -12.03
C GLN A 488 13.47 -16.33 -12.94
N VAL A 489 14.01 -15.12 -13.02
CA VAL A 489 13.53 -14.09 -13.93
C VAL A 489 14.70 -13.38 -14.59
N THR A 490 14.56 -13.10 -15.89
CA THR A 490 15.54 -12.34 -16.66
C THR A 490 14.94 -11.01 -17.06
N VAL A 491 15.62 -9.92 -16.74
CA VAL A 491 15.24 -8.56 -17.13
C VAL A 491 16.40 -7.83 -17.77
N PRO A 492 16.18 -7.00 -18.80
CA PRO A 492 17.20 -6.07 -19.28
C PRO A 492 17.71 -5.18 -18.15
N TRP A 493 19.03 -5.13 -17.97
CA TRP A 493 19.65 -4.24 -17.02
C TRP A 493 19.60 -2.81 -17.57
N SER A 494 18.84 -1.94 -16.91
CA SER A 494 18.72 -0.55 -17.31
C SER A 494 18.75 0.37 -16.10
N MET A 495 19.35 1.55 -16.32
CA MET A 495 19.47 2.64 -15.37
C MET A 495 18.97 3.92 -16.02
N THR A 496 18.08 4.62 -15.34
CA THR A 496 17.67 5.97 -15.72
C THR A 496 18.86 6.94 -15.61
N ALA A 497 18.79 8.08 -16.30
CA ALA A 497 19.83 9.11 -16.20
C ALA A 497 19.97 9.65 -14.76
N GLU A 498 18.87 9.69 -14.02
CA GLU A 498 18.83 10.13 -12.62
C GLU A 498 19.50 9.11 -11.68
N GLU A 499 19.28 7.81 -11.86
CA GLU A 499 19.96 6.77 -11.07
C GLU A 499 21.48 6.78 -11.29
N ARG A 500 21.95 7.04 -12.51
CA ARG A 500 23.38 7.06 -12.84
C ARG A 500 24.19 8.10 -12.07
N ARG A 501 23.57 9.21 -11.62
CA ARG A 501 24.25 10.28 -10.86
C ARG A 501 24.79 9.79 -9.52
N TYR A 502 24.19 8.74 -8.97
CA TYR A 502 24.61 8.17 -7.69
C TYR A 502 25.76 7.18 -7.83
N LEU A 503 26.05 6.70 -9.04
CA LEU A 503 27.02 5.63 -9.29
C LEU A 503 28.38 6.21 -9.70
N PRO A 504 29.43 6.01 -8.89
CA PRO A 504 30.78 6.47 -9.23
C PRO A 504 31.26 5.93 -10.58
N GLY A 505 31.98 6.75 -11.35
CA GLY A 505 32.61 6.34 -12.62
C GLY A 505 31.70 6.34 -13.85
N MET A 506 30.37 6.45 -13.70
CA MET A 506 29.43 6.51 -14.84
C MET A 506 29.34 7.90 -15.49
N GLU A 507 29.69 8.97 -14.76
CA GLU A 507 29.70 10.35 -15.26
C GLU A 507 30.77 10.60 -16.32
N ALA A 508 31.93 9.93 -16.23
CA ALA A 508 33.04 10.08 -17.16
C ALA A 508 32.74 9.48 -18.55
N ARG A 509 31.99 8.36 -18.61
CA ARG A 509 31.54 7.75 -19.88
C ARG A 509 30.45 8.55 -20.56
N ALA A 510 29.51 9.14 -19.79
CA ALA A 510 28.44 9.95 -20.35
C ALA A 510 28.94 11.25 -20.98
N ARG A 511 29.99 11.89 -20.43
CA ARG A 511 30.64 13.06 -21.03
C ARG A 511 31.45 12.68 -22.29
N LYS A 512 32.19 11.57 -22.27
CA LYS A 512 32.93 11.08 -23.45
C LYS A 512 32.03 10.75 -24.65
N ALA A 513 30.82 10.21 -24.42
CA ALA A 513 29.87 9.91 -25.50
C ALA A 513 29.25 11.17 -26.15
N VAL A 514 29.33 12.33 -25.49
CA VAL A 514 28.89 13.63 -26.04
C VAL A 514 30.03 14.36 -26.76
N GLU A 515 31.29 14.02 -26.45
CA GLU A 515 32.50 14.59 -27.05
C GLU A 515 33.06 13.81 -28.24
N GLU A 516 32.46 12.67 -28.63
CA GLU A 516 32.80 12.06 -29.92
C GLU A 516 32.32 12.98 -31.07
N PRO A 517 33.21 13.38 -32.00
CA PRO A 517 32.85 14.28 -33.07
C PRO A 517 31.83 13.57 -33.97
N ARG A 518 30.61 14.12 -34.01
CA ARG A 518 29.64 13.80 -35.05
C ARG A 518 30.33 13.93 -36.40
N THR A 519 30.57 12.81 -37.06
CA THR A 519 30.97 12.79 -38.46
C THR A 519 29.87 13.50 -39.24
N GLU A 520 30.15 14.71 -39.69
CA GLU A 520 29.27 15.47 -40.58
C GLU A 520 29.06 14.64 -41.86
N VAL A 521 27.90 14.00 -41.95
CA VAL A 521 27.39 13.49 -43.22
C VAL A 521 27.03 14.71 -44.06
N ARG A 522 28.00 15.13 -44.88
CA ARG A 522 27.89 16.22 -45.85
C ARG A 522 26.74 15.89 -46.81
N ARG A 523 25.59 16.56 -46.64
CA ARG A 523 24.48 16.46 -47.60
C ARG A 523 24.93 17.00 -48.97
N PRO A 524 24.68 16.29 -50.08
CA PRO A 524 24.99 16.82 -51.39
C PRO A 524 24.07 18.01 -51.73
N ARG A 525 24.65 19.01 -52.38
CA ARG A 525 23.98 20.23 -52.87
C ARG A 525 22.84 19.86 -53.82
N PRO A 526 21.67 20.52 -53.76
CA PRO A 526 20.62 20.33 -54.76
C PRO A 526 21.07 20.95 -56.09
N VAL A 527 20.94 20.19 -57.17
CA VAL A 527 21.06 20.69 -58.55
C VAL A 527 19.75 21.38 -58.91
N GLU A 528 19.82 22.64 -59.33
CA GLU A 528 18.71 23.39 -59.91
C GLU A 528 18.26 22.74 -61.23
N ALA A 529 16.97 22.44 -61.34
CA ALA A 529 16.34 22.05 -62.60
C ALA A 529 15.56 23.23 -63.20
N PRO A 530 15.48 23.37 -64.54
CA PRO A 530 14.96 24.55 -65.20
C PRO A 530 13.43 24.59 -65.21
N ARG A 531 12.89 25.81 -65.19
CA ARG A 531 11.46 26.12 -65.41
C ARG A 531 11.01 25.71 -66.81
N GLN A 532 9.82 25.11 -66.91
CA GLN A 532 9.00 25.16 -68.13
C GLN A 532 7.51 25.04 -67.82
N ASP A 533 6.73 25.64 -68.72
CA ASP A 533 5.37 26.17 -68.57
C ASP A 533 4.21 25.16 -68.55
N LYS A 534 3.08 25.63 -68.01
CA LYS A 534 1.73 25.05 -68.08
C LYS A 534 1.23 24.86 -69.53
N PRO A 535 0.34 23.88 -69.79
CA PRO A 535 -1.10 24.18 -69.85
C PRO A 535 -2.02 23.11 -69.19
N ALA A 536 -3.29 23.49 -68.98
CA ALA A 536 -4.40 22.71 -68.38
C ALA A 536 -5.37 22.18 -69.49
N PRO A 537 -6.60 21.65 -69.22
CA PRO A 537 -7.20 20.94 -68.06
C PRO A 537 -7.97 19.63 -68.49
N VAL A 538 -8.80 19.07 -67.56
CA VAL A 538 -9.96 18.13 -67.75
C VAL A 538 -9.61 16.61 -67.67
N ASP A 539 -10.24 15.70 -66.91
CA ASP A 539 -11.60 15.53 -66.35
C ASP A 539 -11.58 14.69 -65.03
N SER A 540 -12.63 14.79 -64.22
CA SER A 540 -12.86 14.04 -62.96
C SER A 540 -13.55 12.68 -63.23
N PRO A 541 -14.09 11.89 -62.25
CA PRO A 541 -13.91 11.79 -60.79
C PRO A 541 -13.73 10.33 -60.28
N THR A 542 -13.29 10.10 -59.03
CA THR A 542 -13.87 9.04 -58.17
C THR A 542 -13.70 9.39 -56.68
N MET A 543 -14.84 9.45 -55.99
CA MET A 543 -15.01 9.59 -54.54
C MET A 543 -14.34 8.46 -53.75
N PHE A 544 -13.72 8.78 -52.61
CA PHE A 544 -13.88 7.98 -51.40
C PHE A 544 -14.03 8.89 -50.18
N ILE A 545 -15.09 8.60 -49.44
CA ILE A 545 -15.60 9.30 -48.27
C ILE A 545 -14.75 8.93 -47.05
N SER A 546 -14.24 9.91 -46.32
CA SER A 546 -13.89 9.73 -44.90
C SER A 546 -14.35 10.96 -44.13
N ARG A 547 -15.14 10.70 -43.08
CA ARG A 547 -15.79 11.66 -42.21
C ARG A 547 -14.78 12.46 -41.38
N ASP A 548 -14.82 13.78 -41.54
CA ASP A 548 -14.64 14.76 -40.46
C ASP A 548 -15.84 14.64 -39.48
N GLU A 549 -15.81 14.95 -38.17
CA GLU A 549 -15.43 16.19 -37.50
C GLU A 549 -15.76 16.01 -35.96
N PRO A 550 -15.65 16.99 -35.03
CA PRO A 550 -14.45 17.55 -34.40
C PRO A 550 -14.46 17.59 -32.84
N THR A 551 -13.27 17.76 -32.28
CA THR A 551 -13.01 18.25 -30.90
C THR A 551 -13.40 19.72 -30.72
N THR A 552 -14.30 20.00 -29.76
CA THR A 552 -14.65 21.38 -29.35
C THR A 552 -13.74 21.84 -28.20
N PHE A 553 -12.90 22.83 -28.48
CA PHE A 553 -12.23 23.67 -27.48
C PHE A 553 -13.22 24.71 -26.94
N ILE A 554 -13.43 24.77 -25.63
CA ILE A 554 -14.07 25.92 -24.97
C ILE A 554 -12.99 26.73 -24.25
N ARG A 555 -12.65 27.88 -24.86
CA ARG A 555 -12.05 29.04 -24.19
C ARG A 555 -13.04 29.57 -23.15
N ARG A 556 -12.57 29.82 -21.92
CA ARG A 556 -13.28 30.65 -20.95
C ARG A 556 -12.56 31.98 -20.85
N ALA A 557 -13.32 33.05 -21.02
CA ALA A 557 -12.93 34.44 -20.92
C ALA A 557 -12.77 34.86 -19.45
N ASP A 558 -11.80 35.73 -19.21
CA ASP A 558 -11.77 36.65 -18.08
C ASP A 558 -12.97 37.61 -18.13
N PRO A 559 -13.36 38.15 -16.97
CA PRO A 559 -13.62 39.58 -16.88
C PRO A 559 -12.80 40.25 -15.77
N GLN A 560 -12.32 41.43 -16.13
CA GLN A 560 -11.66 42.44 -15.31
C GLN A 560 -12.49 42.94 -14.13
N ASP A 561 -11.73 43.42 -13.12
CA ASP A 561 -11.94 44.59 -12.27
C ASP A 561 -13.35 45.06 -11.93
N GLN A 562 -13.65 45.09 -10.63
CA GLN A 562 -14.12 46.33 -9.99
C GLN A 562 -13.53 46.47 -8.58
N SER A 563 -12.93 47.63 -8.36
CA SER A 563 -12.36 48.13 -7.14
C SER A 563 -13.39 48.83 -6.25
N THR A 564 -13.06 48.90 -4.95
CA THR A 564 -13.45 49.92 -3.94
C THR A 564 -14.91 50.05 -3.49
N SER A 565 -15.19 49.85 -2.20
CA SER A 565 -15.25 50.95 -1.21
C SER A 565 -15.73 50.50 0.18
N ARG A 566 -15.16 51.20 1.17
CA ARG A 566 -15.49 51.37 2.60
C ARG A 566 -16.91 51.00 3.08
N SER A 567 -16.96 50.29 4.20
CA SER A 567 -17.49 50.76 5.50
C SER A 567 -17.05 49.83 6.62
#